data_AF-A0A838HH20-F1
#
_entry.id   AF-A0A838HH20-F1
#
_cell.length_a   1.000
_cell.length_b   1.000
_cell.length_c   1.000
_cell.angle_alpha   90.00
_cell.angle_beta   90.00
_cell.angle_gamma   90.00
#
_symmetry.space_group_name_H-M   'P 1'
#
loop_
_entity.id
_entity.type
_entity.pdbx_description
1 polymer ?
#
loop_
_entity_poly.entity_id
_entity_poly.type
_entity_poly.pdbx_seq_one_letter_code
_entity_poly.pdbx_strand_id
1 'polypeptide(L)'
;MARVRITQTRSTSGHAGVMRRTLLALGLRGREQTVEHEDTPQLRGMLHRVAHLVEVRAANGASPGTREGTGRSARQGSGGE
;
A
#
# COMPACT_ATOMS: atom_id res chain seq x y z
N MET A 1 -12.74 -0.53 -12.42
CA MET A 1 -11.30 -0.65 -12.11
C MET A 1 -10.90 0.55 -11.28
N ALA A 2 -10.43 0.35 -10.05
CA ALA A 2 -9.96 1.45 -9.22
C ALA A 2 -8.57 1.87 -9.70
N ARG A 3 -8.34 3.17 -9.87
CA ARG A 3 -7.02 3.70 -10.22
C ARG A 3 -6.37 4.29 -8.99
N VAL A 4 -5.04 4.17 -8.92
CA VAL A 4 -4.21 4.79 -7.91
C VAL A 4 -3.25 5.76 -8.58
N ARG A 5 -3.11 6.93 -7.97
CA ARG A 5 -2.07 7.90 -8.31
C ARG A 5 -0.87 7.66 -7.44
N ILE A 6 0.29 7.49 -8.07
CA ILE A 6 1.55 7.24 -7.38
C ILE A 6 2.48 8.39 -7.71
N THR A 7 2.93 9.12 -6.68
CA THR A 7 3.83 10.26 -6.81
C THR A 7 5.16 9.96 -6.12
N GLN A 8 6.28 10.11 -6.82
CA GLN A 8 7.60 9.95 -6.21
C GLN A 8 7.97 11.22 -5.42
N THR A 9 7.92 11.16 -4.09
CA THR A 9 8.27 12.31 -3.23
C THR A 9 9.75 12.34 -2.87
N ARG A 10 10.40 11.15 -2.80
CA ARG A 10 11.82 11.03 -2.44
C ARG A 10 12.65 10.46 -3.59
N SER A 11 13.91 10.90 -3.68
CA SER A 11 14.87 10.39 -4.64
C SER A 11 15.29 8.96 -4.31
N THR A 12 15.58 8.19 -5.36
CA THR A 12 16.08 6.81 -5.27
C THR A 12 17.58 6.70 -4.98
N SER A 13 18.32 7.81 -5.10
CA SER A 13 19.74 7.90 -4.80
C SER A 13 19.99 7.57 -3.33
N GLY A 14 20.70 6.47 -3.06
CA GLY A 14 20.98 5.97 -1.70
C GLY A 14 20.11 4.80 -1.24
N HIS A 15 19.12 4.37 -2.04
CA HIS A 15 18.26 3.23 -1.71
C HIS A 15 18.66 1.98 -2.50
N ALA A 16 18.23 0.81 -2.02
CA ALA A 16 18.57 -0.46 -2.64
C ALA A 16 18.23 -0.49 -4.14
N GLY A 17 19.13 -0.98 -4.98
CA GLY A 17 18.96 -0.99 -6.45
C GLY A 17 17.69 -1.69 -6.92
N VAL A 18 17.17 -2.63 -6.14
CA VAL A 18 15.87 -3.29 -6.38
C VAL A 18 14.69 -2.31 -6.34
N MET A 19 14.68 -1.35 -5.42
CA MET A 19 13.62 -0.34 -5.31
C MET A 19 13.66 0.62 -6.50
N ARG A 20 14.87 0.99 -6.93
CA ARG A 20 15.06 1.81 -8.13
C ARG A 20 14.52 1.11 -9.39
N ARG A 21 14.75 -0.20 -9.54
CA ARG A 21 14.16 -0.99 -10.64
C ARG A 21 12.64 -1.04 -10.57
N THR A 22 12.07 -1.22 -9.38
CA THR A 22 10.61 -1.17 -9.17
C THR A 22 10.03 0.17 -9.61
N LEU A 23 10.64 1.29 -9.23
CA LEU A 23 10.18 2.62 -9.61
C LEU A 23 10.30 2.87 -11.12
N LEU A 24 11.40 2.44 -11.73
CA LEU A 24 11.57 2.49 -13.18
C LEU A 24 10.52 1.65 -13.92
N ALA A 25 10.17 0.48 -13.41
CA ALA A 25 9.13 -0.38 -13.97
C ALA A 25 7.73 0.26 -13.88
N LEU A 26 7.48 1.05 -12.82
CA LEU A 26 6.26 1.86 -12.68
C LEU A 26 6.26 3.12 -13.56
N GLY A 27 7.38 3.43 -14.23
CA GLY A 27 7.54 4.64 -15.05
C GLY A 27 8.01 5.87 -14.29
N LEU A 28 8.35 5.74 -13.01
CA LEU A 28 8.84 6.81 -12.14
C LEU A 28 10.37 6.94 -12.27
N ARG A 29 10.80 7.90 -13.11
CA ARG A 29 12.22 8.16 -13.42
C ARG A 29 12.78 9.35 -12.63
N GLY A 30 11.93 10.21 -12.08
CA GLY A 30 12.33 11.42 -11.36
C GLY A 30 11.42 11.77 -10.17
N ARG A 31 11.90 12.73 -9.37
CA ARG A 31 11.14 13.30 -8.25
C ARG A 31 9.93 14.07 -8.78
N GLU A 32 8.87 14.13 -7.98
CA GLU A 32 7.61 14.84 -8.26
C GLU A 32 6.85 14.32 -9.49
N GLN A 33 7.30 13.22 -10.07
CA GLN A 33 6.59 12.55 -11.14
C GLN A 33 5.38 11.80 -10.56
N THR A 34 4.22 12.02 -11.17
CA THR A 34 2.98 11.32 -10.83
C THR A 34 2.58 10.41 -11.98
N VAL A 35 2.25 9.15 -11.67
CA VAL A 35 1.76 8.16 -12.62
C VAL A 35 0.45 7.55 -12.14
N GLU A 36 -0.43 7.24 -13.08
CA GLU A 36 -1.71 6.59 -12.80
C GLU A 36 -1.62 5.12 -13.19
N HIS A 37 -1.89 4.24 -12.23
CA HIS A 37 -1.91 2.79 -12.45
C HIS A 37 -3.21 2.19 -11.95
N GLU A 38 -3.55 1.02 -12.47
CA GLU A 38 -4.68 0.24 -11.96
C GLU A 38 -4.33 -0.40 -10.62
N ASP A 39 -5.25 -0.29 -9.67
CA ASP A 39 -5.14 -0.94 -8.38
C ASP A 39 -5.27 -2.45 -8.53
N THR A 40 -4.12 -3.11 -8.59
CA THR A 40 -4.00 -4.57 -8.62
C THR A 40 -3.30 -5.06 -7.36
N PRO A 41 -3.62 -6.26 -6.85
CA PRO A 41 -2.94 -6.80 -5.68
C PRO A 41 -1.43 -6.97 -5.91
N GLN A 42 -1.00 -7.22 -7.15
CA GLN A 42 0.41 -7.26 -7.55
C GLN A 42 1.06 -5.89 -7.39
N LEU A 43 0.41 -4.81 -7.85
CA LEU A 43 0.89 -3.45 -7.68
C LEU A 43 1.00 -3.07 -6.20
N ARG A 44 0.01 -3.42 -5.38
CA ARG A 44 0.07 -3.16 -3.92
C ARG A 44 1.29 -3.82 -3.28
N GLY A 45 1.61 -5.06 -3.65
CA GLY A 45 2.81 -5.75 -3.17
C GLY A 45 4.10 -5.02 -3.54
N MET A 46 4.20 -4.51 -4.77
CA MET A 46 5.33 -3.69 -5.22
C MET A 46 5.41 -2.37 -4.45
N LEU A 47 4.27 -1.69 -4.27
CA LEU A 47 4.15 -0.42 -3.56
C LEU A 47 4.53 -0.56 -2.08
N HIS A 48 4.16 -1.64 -1.40
CA HIS A 48 4.55 -1.89 -0.01
C HIS A 48 6.06 -1.84 0.20
N ARG A 49 6.86 -2.32 -0.77
CA ARG A 49 8.32 -2.29 -0.70
C ARG A 49 8.88 -0.86 -0.83
N VAL A 50 8.22 0.00 -1.60
CA VAL A 50 8.65 1.38 -1.87
C VAL A 50 7.78 2.44 -1.19
N ALA A 51 6.95 2.06 -0.22
CA ALA A 51 5.92 2.91 0.38
C ALA A 51 6.47 4.17 1.08
N HIS A 52 7.76 4.19 1.43
CA HIS A 52 8.45 5.34 2.01
C HIS A 52 9.07 6.29 0.97
N LEU A 53 9.11 5.88 -0.31
CA LEU A 53 9.64 6.65 -1.44
C LEU A 53 8.54 7.27 -2.30
N VAL A 54 7.34 6.69 -2.24
CA VAL A 54 6.19 7.09 -3.05
C VAL A 54 5.01 7.43 -2.16
N GLU A 55 4.25 8.41 -2.59
CA GLU A 55 2.94 8.73 -2.05
C GLU A 55 1.87 8.11 -2.95
N VAL A 56 0.96 7.32 -2.35
CA VAL A 56 -0.11 6.65 -3.09
C VAL A 56 -1.44 7.28 -2.70
N ARG A 57 -2.17 7.78 -3.69
CA ARG A 57 -3.50 8.36 -3.53
C ARG A 57 -4.53 7.49 -4.24
N ALA A 58 -5.49 6.97 -3.49
CA ALA A 58 -6.62 6.24 -4.05
C ALA A 58 -7.56 7.24 -4.77
N ALA A 59 -7.85 7.00 -6.05
CA ALA A 59 -8.77 7.84 -6.82
C ALA A 59 -10.25 7.49 -6.60
N ASN A 60 -10.54 6.46 -5.80
CA ASN A 60 -11.91 6.05 -5.50
C ASN A 60 -12.12 5.94 -3.99
N GLY A 61 -13.09 6.72 -3.48
CA GLY A 61 -13.47 6.84 -2.07
C GLY A 61 -14.24 5.63 -1.54
N ALA A 62 -13.68 4.43 -1.67
CA ALA A 62 -14.18 3.25 -0.97
C ALA A 62 -13.37 3.07 0.31
N SER A 63 -13.95 3.51 1.43
CA SER A 63 -13.48 3.19 2.79
C SER A 63 -13.12 1.71 2.86
N PRO A 64 -11.91 1.32 3.32
CA PRO A 64 -11.72 -0.05 3.74
C PRO A 64 -12.70 -0.28 4.88
N GLY A 65 -13.66 -1.18 4.62
CA GLY A 65 -14.62 -1.64 5.61
C GLY A 65 -13.90 -1.97 6.90
N THR A 66 -14.10 -1.11 7.88
CA THR A 66 -14.05 -1.39 9.29
C THR A 66 -14.65 -2.78 9.56
N ARG A 67 -13.88 -3.65 10.24
CA ARG A 67 -14.27 -4.87 10.97
C ARG A 67 -14.36 -6.20 10.18
N GLU A 68 -13.22 -6.88 10.07
CA GLU A 68 -13.12 -8.32 10.42
C GLU A 68 -12.27 -8.35 11.70
N GLY A 69 -12.59 -9.04 12.79
CA GLY A 69 -13.35 -10.27 12.93
C GLY A 69 -12.62 -11.16 13.92
N THR A 70 -12.42 -10.69 15.16
CA THR A 70 -12.06 -11.59 16.28
C THR A 70 -13.15 -11.52 17.33
N GLY A 71 -14.26 -12.19 17.01
CA GLY A 71 -15.11 -12.79 18.02
C GLY A 71 -14.29 -13.84 18.75
N ARG A 72 -13.65 -13.45 19.86
CA ARG A 72 -13.23 -14.42 20.86
C ARG A 72 -14.48 -14.93 21.55
N SER A 73 -14.98 -16.02 20.97
CA SER A 73 -15.93 -16.96 21.51
C SER A 73 -15.69 -17.23 23.00
N ALA A 74 -16.79 -17.17 23.73
CA ALA A 74 -17.16 -17.99 24.88
C ALA A 74 -16.05 -18.69 25.67
N ARG A 75 -16.00 -18.40 26.96
CA ARG A 75 -15.88 -19.43 27.99
C ARG A 75 -16.67 -19.02 29.22
N GLN A 76 -17.78 -19.72 29.38
CA GLN A 76 -18.55 -19.87 30.61
C GLN A 76 -17.70 -20.63 31.65
N GLY A 77 -18.01 -20.41 32.93
CA GLY A 77 -17.38 -21.04 34.09
C GLY A 77 -17.39 -20.04 35.25
N SER A 78 -18.52 -19.73 35.91
CA SER A 78 -19.19 -20.55 36.94
C SER A 78 -18.21 -21.29 37.86
N GLY A 79 -18.11 -20.85 39.10
CA GLY A 79 -17.32 -21.52 40.14
C GLY A 79 -17.18 -20.64 41.37
N GLY A 80 -18.30 -20.35 42.04
CA GLY A 80 -18.32 -19.87 43.40
C GLY A 80 -18.77 -21.01 44.30
N GLU A 81 -17.86 -21.46 45.15
CA GLU A 81 -18.11 -22.03 46.48
C GLU A 81 -17.02 -21.47 47.41
#